data_AF-A0A133VH45-F1
#
_entry.id   AF-A0A133VH45-F1
#
_cell.length_a   1.000
_cell.length_b   1.000
_cell.length_c   1.000
_cell.angle_alpha   90.00
_cell.angle_beta   90.00
_cell.angle_gamma   90.00
#
_symmetry.space_group_name_H-M   'P 1'
#
loop_
_entity.id
_entity.type
_entity.pdbx_description
1 polymer ?
#
loop_
_entity_poly.entity_id
_entity_poly.type
_entity_poly.pdbx_seq_one_letter_code
_entity_poly.pdbx_strand_id
1 'polypeptide(L)'
;MGKKITNNNKLQSSIVKRLSSFFTLVEMLVAVALGVIILGVAVTAFKQGGDVASVSHAKTEAVHNARVALSMVERDLQNAYLEPGGNVFIGTDNSPRDRLELLTLSEQAGVTGYAHVGYYLTNTDGQVLKRYYDTSSTFWPSASKPWNSAPASPEEYVAGFGIQELELRYYYDGYWFREWNSWDTSGYLYNDKNGSVSWESDEEVWSDEDDSGTYNSGDVKVYYGDDGSWDTPTGAKSFDLFYRRLPEVVEVTIEVIDSDGVLAKEQYNPIQIRRLIELPK
;
A
#
# COMPACT_ATOMS: atom_id res chain seq x y z
N MET A 1 -80.85 41.98 -53.00
CA MET A 1 -79.53 41.41 -53.37
C MET A 1 -79.09 40.48 -52.25
N GLY A 2 -79.35 39.18 -52.39
CA GLY A 2 -79.02 38.17 -51.39
C GLY A 2 -77.74 37.44 -51.76
N LYS A 3 -76.80 37.32 -50.81
CA LYS A 3 -75.63 36.44 -50.94
C LYS A 3 -75.69 35.43 -49.80
N LYS A 4 -76.17 34.23 -50.12
CA LYS A 4 -76.29 33.10 -49.21
C LYS A 4 -74.90 32.48 -49.05
N ILE A 5 -74.23 32.78 -47.93
CA ILE A 5 -73.01 32.08 -47.52
C ILE A 5 -73.47 30.82 -46.82
N THR A 6 -73.27 29.65 -47.42
CA THR A 6 -73.52 28.39 -46.73
C THR A 6 -72.56 27.32 -47.21
N ASN A 7 -72.00 26.59 -46.25
CA ASN A 7 -71.53 25.19 -46.35
C ASN A 7 -70.06 24.88 -46.65
N ASN A 8 -69.09 25.50 -45.96
CA ASN A 8 -67.73 24.94 -45.88
C ASN A 8 -67.47 24.05 -44.64
N ASN A 9 -68.32 24.09 -43.61
CA ASN A 9 -68.07 23.34 -42.35
C ASN A 9 -68.46 21.86 -42.39
N LYS A 10 -69.28 21.42 -43.37
CA LYS A 10 -69.80 20.05 -43.42
C LYS A 10 -68.85 19.05 -44.10
N LEU A 11 -67.93 19.53 -44.92
CA LEU A 11 -66.90 18.72 -45.61
C LEU A 11 -65.67 18.47 -44.73
N GLN A 12 -65.35 19.38 -43.81
CA GLN A 12 -64.26 19.20 -42.86
C GLN A 12 -64.58 18.12 -41.81
N SER A 13 -65.84 17.97 -41.38
CA SER A 13 -66.19 17.02 -40.32
C SER A 13 -66.27 15.55 -40.77
N SER A 14 -66.50 15.29 -42.06
CA SER A 14 -66.55 13.92 -42.59
C SER A 14 -65.17 13.33 -42.87
N ILE A 15 -64.18 14.16 -43.18
CA ILE A 15 -62.77 13.74 -43.34
C ILE A 15 -62.18 13.36 -41.97
N VAL A 16 -62.45 14.16 -40.93
CA VAL A 16 -61.98 13.88 -39.57
C VAL A 16 -62.62 12.61 -38.99
N LYS A 17 -63.91 12.33 -39.27
CA LYS A 17 -64.58 11.10 -38.82
C LYS A 17 -64.10 9.81 -39.50
N ARG A 18 -63.42 9.89 -40.65
CA ARG A 18 -62.85 8.70 -41.31
C ARG A 18 -61.43 8.40 -40.89
N LEU A 19 -60.70 9.40 -40.38
CA LEU A 19 -59.36 9.23 -39.82
C LEU A 19 -59.38 8.62 -38.40
N SER A 20 -60.53 8.58 -37.72
CA SER A 20 -60.66 8.08 -36.35
C SER A 20 -61.01 6.59 -36.24
N SER A 21 -61.09 5.83 -37.34
CA SER A 21 -61.74 4.50 -37.33
C SER A 21 -60.82 3.29 -37.47
N PHE A 22 -59.52 3.42 -37.70
CA PHE A 22 -58.65 2.26 -37.89
C PHE A 22 -57.25 2.48 -37.33
N PHE A 23 -57.13 2.88 -36.06
CA PHE A 23 -55.96 2.46 -35.30
C PHE A 23 -56.14 0.96 -35.07
N THR A 24 -55.44 0.15 -35.87
CA THR A 24 -55.65 -1.29 -35.86
C THR A 24 -55.12 -1.87 -34.54
N LEU A 25 -55.79 -2.88 -34.00
CA LEU A 25 -55.36 -3.59 -32.78
C LEU A 25 -53.89 -4.03 -32.87
N VAL A 26 -53.44 -4.36 -34.08
CA VAL A 26 -52.06 -4.71 -34.41
C VAL A 26 -51.09 -3.55 -34.16
N GLU A 27 -51.41 -2.32 -34.58
CA GLU A 27 -50.56 -1.14 -34.32
C GLU A 27 -50.42 -0.85 -32.83
N MET A 28 -51.49 -1.03 -32.05
CA MET A 28 -51.41 -0.89 -30.60
C MET A 28 -50.48 -1.94 -29.98
N LEU A 29 -50.57 -3.20 -30.44
CA LEU A 29 -49.71 -4.28 -29.97
C LEU A 29 -48.24 -4.03 -30.33
N VAL A 30 -47.97 -3.56 -31.55
CA VAL A 30 -46.62 -3.18 -31.99
C VAL A 30 -46.08 -2.00 -31.17
N ALA A 31 -46.90 -0.97 -30.91
CA ALA A 31 -46.49 0.16 -30.09
C ALA A 31 -46.15 -0.25 -28.65
N VAL A 32 -46.95 -1.14 -28.04
CA VAL A 32 -46.66 -1.69 -26.71
C VAL A 32 -45.36 -2.52 -26.73
N ALA A 33 -45.18 -3.38 -27.73
CA ALA A 33 -43.96 -4.17 -27.85
C ALA A 33 -42.71 -3.30 -27.98
N LEU A 34 -42.75 -2.25 -28.80
CA LEU A 34 -41.67 -1.27 -28.91
C LEU A 34 -41.45 -0.51 -27.61
N GLY A 35 -42.52 -0.11 -26.91
CA GLY A 35 -42.42 0.53 -25.60
C GLY A 35 -41.71 -0.34 -24.56
N VAL A 36 -42.00 -1.64 -24.54
CA VAL A 36 -41.32 -2.61 -23.65
C VAL A 36 -39.84 -2.75 -24.01
N ILE A 37 -39.50 -2.81 -25.29
CA ILE A 37 -38.09 -2.88 -25.73
C ILE A 37 -37.33 -1.62 -25.30
N ILE A 38 -37.90 -0.43 -25.53
CA ILE A 38 -37.29 0.85 -25.16
C ILE A 38 -37.10 0.93 -23.64
N LEU A 39 -38.11 0.54 -22.86
CA LEU A 39 -38.01 0.50 -21.41
C LEU A 39 -36.94 -0.50 -20.95
N GLY A 40 -36.86 -1.66 -21.59
CA GLY A 40 -35.83 -2.67 -21.33
C GLY A 40 -34.42 -2.10 -21.53
N VAL A 41 -34.18 -1.43 -22.67
CA VAL A 41 -32.90 -0.77 -22.96
C VAL A 41 -32.59 0.33 -21.96
N ALA A 42 -33.59 1.13 -21.57
CA ALA A 42 -33.41 2.17 -20.56
C ALA A 42 -33.00 1.58 -19.20
N VAL A 43 -33.67 0.53 -18.73
CA VAL A 43 -33.35 -0.14 -17.47
C VAL A 43 -31.95 -0.74 -17.51
N THR A 44 -31.54 -1.39 -18.61
CA THR A 44 -30.18 -1.93 -18.73
C THR A 44 -29.13 -0.83 -18.75
N ALA A 45 -29.39 0.30 -19.42
CA ALA A 45 -28.47 1.44 -19.44
C ALA A 45 -28.33 2.07 -18.04
N PHE A 46 -29.43 2.23 -17.30
CA PHE A 46 -29.37 2.73 -15.92
C PHE A 46 -28.63 1.78 -14.99
N LYS A 47 -28.84 0.48 -15.12
CA LYS A 47 -28.11 -0.52 -14.32
C LYS A 47 -26.61 -0.46 -14.60
N GLN A 48 -26.20 -0.47 -15.87
CA GLN A 48 -24.80 -0.34 -16.26
C GLN A 48 -24.18 0.98 -15.77
N GLY A 49 -24.91 2.09 -15.86
CA GLY A 49 -24.46 3.38 -15.33
C GLY A 49 -24.28 3.36 -13.81
N GLY A 50 -25.16 2.68 -13.07
CA GLY A 50 -25.05 2.50 -11.63
C GLY A 50 -23.83 1.66 -11.24
N ASP A 51 -23.58 0.56 -11.96
CA ASP A 51 -22.43 -0.31 -11.71
C ASP A 51 -21.10 0.43 -11.99
N VAL A 52 -21.03 1.23 -13.06
CA VAL A 52 -19.84 2.05 -13.35
C VAL A 52 -19.63 3.13 -12.28
N ALA A 53 -20.71 3.76 -11.81
CA ALA A 53 -20.63 4.77 -10.77
C ALA A 53 -20.13 4.18 -9.45
N SER A 54 -20.63 3.00 -9.04
CA SER A 54 -20.20 2.35 -7.80
C SER A 54 -18.72 1.94 -7.86
N VAL A 55 -18.26 1.36 -8.97
CA VAL A 55 -16.84 1.04 -9.19
C VAL A 55 -15.96 2.30 -9.13
N SER A 56 -16.41 3.40 -9.73
CA SER A 56 -15.69 4.66 -9.69
C SER A 56 -15.59 5.25 -8.27
N HIS A 57 -16.65 5.14 -7.47
CA HIS A 57 -16.65 5.58 -6.08
C HIS A 57 -15.69 4.74 -5.23
N ALA A 58 -15.81 3.41 -5.29
CA ALA A 58 -14.93 2.47 -4.60
C ALA A 58 -13.45 2.72 -4.92
N LYS A 59 -13.13 2.91 -6.21
CA LYS A 59 -11.77 3.26 -6.66
C LYS A 59 -11.25 4.57 -6.08
N THR A 60 -12.11 5.58 -6.00
CA THR A 60 -11.74 6.90 -5.47
C THR A 60 -11.45 6.82 -3.96
N GLU A 61 -12.28 6.08 -3.23
CA GLU A 61 -12.10 5.85 -1.79
C GLU A 61 -10.83 5.05 -1.49
N ALA A 62 -10.60 3.95 -2.22
CA ALA A 62 -9.38 3.15 -2.12
C ALA A 62 -8.11 4.00 -2.31
N VAL A 63 -8.06 4.81 -3.38
CA VAL A 63 -6.93 5.72 -3.64
C VAL A 63 -6.79 6.78 -2.54
N HIS A 64 -7.88 7.31 -2.02
CA HIS A 64 -7.85 8.28 -0.93
C HIS A 64 -7.27 7.66 0.35
N ASN A 65 -7.73 6.48 0.73
CA ASN A 65 -7.27 5.76 1.92
C ASN A 65 -5.77 5.46 1.85
N ALA A 66 -5.28 4.99 0.71
CA ALA A 66 -3.86 4.73 0.52
C ALA A 66 -3.01 6.00 0.57
N ARG A 67 -3.51 7.12 0.04
CA ARG A 67 -2.82 8.42 0.16
C ARG A 67 -2.74 8.90 1.61
N VAL A 68 -3.78 8.67 2.40
CA VAL A 68 -3.79 9.00 3.84
C VAL A 68 -2.74 8.15 4.56
N ALA A 69 -2.75 6.83 4.37
CA ALA A 69 -1.76 5.94 4.96
C ALA A 69 -0.32 6.32 4.59
N LEU A 70 -0.09 6.56 3.29
CA LEU A 70 1.22 6.97 2.78
C LEU A 70 1.69 8.31 3.35
N SER A 71 0.79 9.28 3.51
CA SER A 71 1.13 10.58 4.11
C SER A 71 1.47 10.44 5.60
N MET A 72 0.86 9.49 6.31
CA MET A 72 1.23 9.18 7.69
C MET A 72 2.63 8.57 7.76
N VAL A 73 2.91 7.54 6.94
CA VAL A 73 4.23 6.89 6.88
C VAL A 73 5.31 7.90 6.49
N GLU A 74 5.05 8.73 5.47
CA GLU A 74 5.97 9.78 5.04
C GLU A 74 6.28 10.78 6.13
N ARG A 75 5.26 11.30 6.82
CA ARG A 75 5.48 12.26 7.90
C ARG A 75 6.34 11.65 9.00
N ASP A 76 6.09 10.39 9.37
CA ASP A 76 6.84 9.73 10.42
C ASP A 76 8.28 9.42 9.96
N LEU A 77 8.49 9.01 8.69
CA LEU A 77 9.82 8.80 8.08
C LEU A 77 10.63 10.10 7.95
N GLN A 78 10.00 11.21 7.57
CA GLN A 78 10.66 12.51 7.49
C GLN A 78 11.09 13.04 8.87
N ASN A 79 10.43 12.57 9.92
CA ASN A 79 10.77 12.86 11.31
C ASN A 79 11.53 11.71 11.98
N ALA A 80 11.99 10.73 11.21
CA ALA A 80 12.75 9.61 11.72
C ALA A 80 14.02 10.11 12.41
N TYR A 81 14.33 9.52 13.54
CA TYR A 81 15.50 9.86 14.33
C TYR A 81 16.22 8.58 14.75
N LEU A 82 17.55 8.59 14.65
CA LEU A 82 18.36 7.53 15.23
C LEU A 82 18.76 7.91 16.64
N GLU A 83 18.45 7.01 17.58
CA GLU A 83 19.02 7.10 18.90
C GLU A 83 20.56 7.02 18.81
N PRO A 84 21.34 7.76 19.64
CA PRO A 84 22.79 7.64 19.70
C PRO A 84 23.31 6.21 19.94
N GLY A 85 22.47 5.33 20.50
CA GLY A 85 22.70 3.89 20.68
C GLY A 85 22.57 3.07 19.39
N GLY A 86 22.03 3.62 18.30
CA GLY A 86 21.84 2.96 17.01
C GLY A 86 20.50 2.25 16.83
N ASN A 87 19.65 2.25 17.85
CA ASN A 87 18.44 1.47 17.86
C ASN A 87 17.30 2.23 17.17
N VAL A 88 16.41 1.45 16.54
CA VAL A 88 15.08 1.87 16.08
C VAL A 88 15.01 2.49 14.68
N PHE A 89 15.68 1.89 13.71
CA PHE A 89 15.14 1.87 12.34
C PHE A 89 15.24 0.45 11.79
N ILE A 90 14.11 -0.25 11.75
CA ILE A 90 14.02 -1.66 11.35
C ILE A 90 12.95 -1.80 10.29
N GLY A 91 13.33 -2.38 9.17
CA GLY A 91 12.49 -2.75 8.06
C GLY A 91 12.66 -4.22 7.76
N THR A 92 11.62 -5.03 7.91
CA THR A 92 11.69 -6.47 7.61
C THR A 92 10.88 -6.77 6.35
N ASP A 93 11.44 -7.57 5.45
CA ASP A 93 10.72 -8.13 4.30
C ASP A 93 9.99 -9.37 4.80
N ASN A 94 8.69 -9.19 5.03
CA ASN A 94 7.81 -10.29 5.42
C ASN A 94 6.68 -10.36 4.39
N SER A 95 7.00 -10.17 3.11
CA SER A 95 6.03 -10.10 2.01
C SER A 95 4.93 -11.16 2.15
N PRO A 96 3.64 -10.76 2.15
CA PRO A 96 3.11 -9.45 1.76
C PRO A 96 3.00 -8.42 2.93
N ARG A 97 3.69 -8.66 4.04
CA ARG A 97 3.51 -7.94 5.31
C ARG A 97 4.80 -7.33 5.81
N ASP A 98 5.33 -6.41 5.03
CA ASP A 98 6.48 -5.66 5.49
C ASP A 98 6.12 -4.91 6.77
N ARG A 99 7.12 -4.85 7.66
CA ARG A 99 7.01 -4.18 8.94
C ARG A 99 8.09 -3.12 8.98
N LEU A 100 7.69 -1.90 9.31
CA LEU A 100 8.57 -0.77 9.55
C LEU A 100 8.47 -0.37 11.01
N GLU A 101 9.60 -0.22 11.67
CA GLU A 101 9.69 0.27 13.04
C GLU A 101 10.71 1.39 13.09
N LEU A 102 10.30 2.54 13.59
CA LEU A 102 11.19 3.68 13.70
C LEU A 102 10.90 4.53 14.93
N LEU A 103 11.92 5.26 15.37
CA LEU A 103 11.74 6.35 16.32
C LEU A 103 11.48 7.64 15.52
N THR A 104 10.41 8.35 15.85
CA THR A 104 10.00 9.57 15.15
C THR A 104 9.66 10.68 16.14
N LEU A 105 9.82 11.94 15.73
CA LEU A 105 9.27 13.06 16.48
C LEU A 105 7.77 13.16 16.20
N SER A 106 6.95 12.91 17.22
CA SER A 106 5.49 12.91 17.09
C SER A 106 4.86 13.85 18.12
N GLU A 107 3.93 14.67 17.63
CA GLU A 107 2.99 15.44 18.46
C GLU A 107 1.63 14.72 18.61
N GLN A 108 1.48 13.53 18.01
CA GLN A 108 0.26 12.75 18.13
C GLN A 108 0.08 12.18 19.54
N ALA A 109 -1.19 11.97 19.91
CA ALA A 109 -1.61 11.40 21.19
C ALA A 109 -1.25 12.23 22.45
N GLY A 110 -0.96 13.54 22.29
CA GLY A 110 -0.68 14.42 23.44
C GLY A 110 0.70 14.20 24.07
N VAL A 111 1.52 13.38 23.43
CA VAL A 111 2.93 13.21 23.75
C VAL A 111 3.71 14.28 23.02
N THR A 112 4.60 14.98 23.73
CA THR A 112 5.55 15.90 23.11
C THR A 112 6.93 15.27 23.22
N GLY A 113 7.51 14.88 22.07
CA GLY A 113 8.85 14.32 22.02
C GLY A 113 9.00 13.18 21.03
N TYR A 114 9.87 12.24 21.37
CA TYR A 114 10.11 11.05 20.57
C TYR A 114 9.00 10.03 20.80
N ALA A 115 8.60 9.36 19.75
CA ALA A 115 7.65 8.28 19.78
C ALA A 115 8.18 7.13 18.95
N HIS A 116 7.98 5.93 19.44
CA HIS A 116 8.30 4.74 18.68
C HIS A 116 7.05 4.31 17.92
N VAL A 117 7.17 4.22 16.60
CA VAL A 117 6.06 3.91 15.71
C VAL A 117 6.37 2.67 14.89
N GLY A 118 5.38 1.79 14.77
CA GLY A 118 5.43 0.59 13.95
C GLY A 118 4.32 0.62 12.89
N TYR A 119 4.64 0.27 11.65
CA TYR A 119 3.66 0.05 10.59
C TYR A 119 3.69 -1.41 10.18
N TYR A 120 2.52 -2.04 10.09
CA TYR A 120 2.38 -3.40 9.58
C TYR A 120 0.99 -3.61 9.00
N LEU A 121 0.90 -4.58 8.09
CA LEU A 121 -0.36 -5.00 7.49
C LEU A 121 -1.05 -6.07 8.34
N THR A 122 -2.34 -5.91 8.63
CA THR A 122 -3.16 -6.94 9.29
C THR A 122 -3.88 -7.85 8.31
N ASN A 123 -4.08 -9.10 8.70
CA ASN A 123 -4.58 -10.17 7.83
C ASN A 123 -6.09 -10.15 7.64
N THR A 124 -6.79 -9.53 8.59
CA THR A 124 -8.23 -9.72 8.74
C THR A 124 -9.00 -8.80 7.80
N ASP A 125 -8.51 -7.57 7.59
CA ASP A 125 -9.31 -6.49 6.98
C ASP A 125 -8.54 -5.63 5.95
N GLY A 126 -7.32 -6.04 5.54
CA GLY A 126 -6.49 -5.23 4.65
C GLY A 126 -6.23 -3.85 5.23
N GLN A 127 -5.98 -3.76 6.53
CA GLN A 127 -5.69 -2.50 7.21
C GLN A 127 -4.19 -2.39 7.42
N VAL A 128 -3.63 -1.22 7.11
CA VAL A 128 -2.32 -0.85 7.64
C VAL A 128 -2.55 -0.28 9.02
N LEU A 129 -2.02 -0.96 10.02
CA LEU A 129 -2.05 -0.51 11.39
C LEU A 129 -0.77 0.27 11.68
N LYS A 130 -0.96 1.42 12.32
CA LYS A 130 0.10 2.20 12.95
C LYS A 130 0.04 1.91 14.44
N ARG A 131 1.08 1.30 14.96
CA ARG A 131 1.28 1.08 16.39
C ARG A 131 2.11 2.21 16.97
N TYR A 132 1.67 2.74 18.10
CA TYR A 132 2.27 3.87 18.78
C TYR A 132 2.68 3.47 20.19
N TYR A 133 3.93 3.75 20.54
CA TYR A 133 4.47 3.58 21.88
C TYR A 133 4.93 4.94 22.40
N ASP A 134 4.28 5.40 23.47
CA ASP A 134 4.68 6.61 24.18
C ASP A 134 6.02 6.39 24.89
N THR A 135 7.05 7.16 24.51
CA THR A 135 8.36 7.14 25.16
C THR A 135 8.54 8.26 26.22
N SER A 136 7.51 9.07 26.46
CA SER A 136 7.55 10.25 27.36
C SER A 136 7.91 9.92 28.81
N SER A 137 7.59 8.71 29.28
CA SER A 137 7.85 8.28 30.66
C SER A 137 9.18 7.54 30.84
N THR A 138 9.76 7.01 29.75
CA THR A 138 11.09 6.39 29.74
C THR A 138 11.58 6.39 28.30
N PHE A 139 12.76 6.95 28.04
CA PHE A 139 13.43 6.85 26.75
C PHE A 139 13.56 5.35 26.40
N TRP A 140 12.85 4.92 25.36
CA TRP A 140 12.61 3.51 25.06
C TRP A 140 12.83 3.26 23.56
N PRO A 141 13.61 2.25 23.16
CA PRO A 141 14.47 1.42 24.00
C PRO A 141 15.62 2.24 24.59
N SER A 142 16.09 1.90 25.78
CA SER A 142 17.41 2.31 26.26
C SER A 142 18.33 1.11 26.15
N ALA A 143 19.66 1.30 26.13
CA ALA A 143 20.63 0.19 26.14
C ALA A 143 20.39 -0.84 27.28
N SER A 144 19.62 -0.46 28.31
CA SER A 144 19.22 -1.29 29.45
C SER A 144 17.82 -1.91 29.38
N LYS A 145 16.99 -1.58 28.37
CA LYS A 145 15.64 -2.12 28.19
C LYS A 145 15.48 -2.69 26.78
N PRO A 146 15.70 -4.00 26.61
CA PRO A 146 15.55 -4.65 25.31
C PRO A 146 14.09 -4.63 24.86
N TRP A 147 13.89 -4.67 23.54
CA TRP A 147 12.61 -4.58 22.81
C TRP A 147 11.43 -5.36 23.42
N ASN A 148 11.71 -6.53 23.98
CA ASN A 148 10.77 -7.41 24.66
C ASN A 148 10.20 -6.87 25.99
N SER A 149 10.63 -5.70 26.44
CA SER A 149 10.08 -5.00 27.62
C SER A 149 9.20 -3.79 27.28
N ALA A 150 8.70 -3.69 26.02
CA ALA A 150 7.86 -2.59 25.58
C ALA A 150 6.60 -2.49 26.47
N PRO A 151 6.03 -1.29 26.69
CA PRO A 151 4.85 -1.17 27.53
C PRO A 151 3.75 -2.11 27.03
N ALA A 152 3.10 -2.80 27.97
CA ALA A 152 2.24 -3.94 27.70
C ALA A 152 0.97 -3.64 26.86
N SER A 153 0.74 -2.37 26.51
CA SER A 153 -0.43 -1.93 25.76
C SER A 153 -0.05 -0.80 24.81
N PRO A 154 0.49 -1.10 23.62
CA PRO A 154 0.60 -0.09 22.57
C PRO A 154 -0.78 0.47 22.20
N GLU A 155 -0.81 1.73 21.77
CA GLU A 155 -1.99 2.27 21.11
C GLU A 155 -1.92 1.90 19.62
N GLU A 156 -2.99 1.32 19.10
CA GLU A 156 -3.08 0.97 17.68
C GLU A 156 -4.08 1.88 16.98
N TYR A 157 -3.64 2.43 15.85
CA TYR A 157 -4.39 3.34 15.00
C TYR A 157 -4.49 2.72 13.61
N VAL A 158 -5.65 2.82 12.97
CA VAL A 158 -5.77 2.43 11.57
C VAL A 158 -5.24 3.56 10.70
N ALA A 159 -4.14 3.31 9.98
CA ALA A 159 -3.52 4.27 9.07
C ALA A 159 -4.20 4.27 7.69
N GLY A 160 -4.75 3.12 7.27
CA GLY A 160 -5.49 2.99 6.02
C GLY A 160 -6.29 1.70 5.95
N PHE A 161 -7.28 1.68 5.07
CA PHE A 161 -8.19 0.55 4.80
C PHE A 161 -8.06 0.10 3.34
N GLY A 162 -8.36 -1.17 3.08
CA GLY A 162 -8.33 -1.75 1.72
C GLY A 162 -6.91 -1.93 1.17
N ILE A 163 -5.89 -1.92 2.00
CA ILE A 163 -4.51 -2.15 1.58
C ILE A 163 -4.28 -3.66 1.53
N GLN A 164 -3.89 -4.16 0.36
CA GLN A 164 -3.60 -5.57 0.13
C GLN A 164 -2.13 -5.89 0.42
N GLU A 165 -1.24 -4.97 0.07
CA GLU A 165 0.19 -5.17 0.18
C GLU A 165 0.86 -3.84 0.54
N LEU A 166 1.84 -3.94 1.44
CA LEU A 166 2.74 -2.87 1.81
C LEU A 166 4.15 -3.41 1.55
N GLU A 167 4.85 -2.80 0.61
CA GLU A 167 6.24 -3.13 0.27
C GLU A 167 7.14 -1.93 0.61
N LEU A 168 8.26 -2.21 1.25
CA LEU A 168 9.26 -1.24 1.64
C LEU A 168 10.62 -1.59 1.05
N ARG A 169 11.28 -0.60 0.44
CA ARG A 169 12.65 -0.74 -0.03
C ARG A 169 13.50 0.41 0.45
N TYR A 170 14.75 0.13 0.76
CA TYR A 170 15.65 1.04 1.44
C TYR A 170 16.83 1.34 0.51
N TYR A 171 17.11 2.60 0.22
CA TYR A 171 18.22 3.01 -0.63
C TYR A 171 19.34 3.60 0.22
N TYR A 172 20.56 3.13 -0.01
CA TYR A 172 21.75 3.66 0.63
C TYR A 172 23.01 3.36 -0.20
N ASP A 173 23.89 4.35 -0.33
CA ASP A 173 25.19 4.25 -1.05
C ASP A 173 25.11 3.64 -2.46
N GLY A 174 24.04 3.96 -3.20
CA GLY A 174 23.85 3.46 -4.57
C GLY A 174 23.09 2.15 -4.71
N TYR A 175 22.71 1.51 -3.62
CA TYR A 175 22.06 0.19 -3.62
C TYR A 175 20.68 0.23 -2.98
N TRP A 176 19.79 -0.65 -3.46
CA TRP A 176 18.47 -0.88 -2.89
C TRP A 176 18.45 -2.19 -2.09
N PHE A 177 17.88 -2.14 -0.91
CA PHE A 177 17.71 -3.25 0.03
C PHE A 177 16.22 -3.50 0.26
N ARG A 178 15.85 -4.75 0.51
CA ARG A 178 14.48 -5.13 0.90
C ARG A 178 14.27 -5.10 2.41
N GLU A 179 15.36 -5.21 3.15
CA GLU A 179 15.37 -5.17 4.60
C GLU A 179 16.34 -4.09 5.07
N TRP A 180 16.11 -3.61 6.27
CA TRP A 180 17.00 -2.67 6.93
C TRP A 180 17.02 -2.96 8.43
N ASN A 181 18.21 -2.98 9.02
CA ASN A 181 18.34 -3.07 10.46
C ASN A 181 19.48 -2.14 10.89
N SER A 182 19.13 -1.02 11.53
CA SER A 182 20.12 -0.04 12.01
C SER A 182 20.97 -0.56 13.18
N TRP A 183 20.53 -1.65 13.83
CA TRP A 183 21.21 -2.25 14.98
C TRP A 183 22.24 -3.28 14.55
N ASP A 184 21.93 -4.15 13.61
CA ASP A 184 22.76 -5.33 13.41
C ASP A 184 24.20 -4.99 13.02
N THR A 185 25.10 -5.48 13.86
CA THR A 185 26.53 -5.24 13.83
C THR A 185 27.33 -6.32 13.09
N SER A 186 26.66 -7.27 12.47
CA SER A 186 27.21 -8.53 11.94
C SER A 186 26.83 -8.77 10.48
N GLY A 187 25.75 -8.16 9.98
CA GLY A 187 25.26 -8.41 8.63
C GLY A 187 26.24 -7.95 7.54
N TYR A 188 26.61 -8.88 6.65
CA TYR A 188 27.28 -8.57 5.40
C TYR A 188 26.26 -8.29 4.30
N LEU A 189 26.60 -7.35 3.42
CA LEU A 189 25.90 -7.25 2.15
C LEU A 189 26.40 -8.36 1.22
N TYR A 190 25.55 -9.33 0.93
CA TYR A 190 25.81 -10.25 -0.16
C TYR A 190 25.01 -9.82 -1.39
N ASN A 191 25.72 -9.53 -2.48
CA ASN A 191 25.08 -9.37 -3.78
C ASN A 191 25.01 -10.74 -4.43
N ASP A 192 23.81 -11.28 -4.60
CA ASP A 192 23.64 -12.50 -5.35
C ASP A 192 24.06 -12.30 -6.81
N LYS A 193 24.31 -13.41 -7.52
CA LYS A 193 24.74 -13.36 -8.93
C LYS A 193 23.69 -12.75 -9.88
N ASN A 194 22.46 -12.50 -9.39
CA ASN A 194 21.36 -11.91 -10.14
C ASN A 194 21.22 -10.39 -9.88
N GLY A 195 22.09 -9.80 -9.05
CA GLY A 195 22.05 -8.37 -8.72
C GLY A 195 21.07 -8.01 -7.60
N SER A 196 20.54 -9.00 -6.88
CA SER A 196 19.75 -8.81 -5.67
C SER A 196 20.67 -8.80 -4.46
N VAL A 197 20.62 -7.73 -3.67
CA VAL A 197 21.36 -7.66 -2.41
C VAL A 197 20.47 -8.21 -1.31
N SER A 198 20.85 -9.36 -0.76
CA SER A 198 20.20 -9.98 0.39
C SER A 198 21.03 -9.76 1.65
N TRP A 199 20.35 -9.77 2.78
CA TRP A 199 20.94 -9.57 4.07
C TRP A 199 20.90 -10.91 4.82
N GLU A 200 22.02 -11.37 5.34
CA GLU A 200 22.15 -12.65 6.05
C GLU A 200 22.77 -12.36 7.41
N SER A 201 22.04 -12.68 8.49
CA SER A 201 22.55 -12.55 9.86
C SER A 201 23.41 -13.76 10.21
N ASP A 202 24.51 -13.52 10.93
CA ASP A 202 25.54 -14.52 11.31
C ASP A 202 25.02 -15.70 12.19
N GLU A 203 23.72 -15.83 12.47
CA GLU A 203 23.20 -16.84 13.40
C GLU A 203 23.12 -18.28 12.83
N GLU A 204 23.19 -18.49 11.50
CA GLU A 204 23.15 -19.84 10.88
C GLU A 204 24.50 -20.33 10.33
N VAL A 205 25.62 -19.70 10.68
CA VAL A 205 26.92 -20.24 10.28
C VAL A 205 27.27 -21.44 11.17
N TRP A 206 27.06 -22.64 10.63
CA TRP A 206 27.50 -23.90 11.20
C TRP A 206 28.98 -23.78 11.60
N SER A 207 29.22 -23.73 12.91
CA SER A 207 30.55 -23.88 13.45
C SER A 207 30.91 -25.36 13.35
N ASP A 208 31.71 -25.71 12.35
CA ASP A 208 32.58 -26.85 12.51
C ASP A 208 33.50 -26.52 13.70
N GLU A 209 33.30 -27.25 14.81
CA GLU A 209 34.06 -27.13 16.05
C GLU A 209 35.55 -27.47 15.79
N ASP A 210 36.35 -26.47 15.44
CA ASP A 210 37.80 -26.56 15.59
C ASP A 210 38.19 -26.08 17.00
N ASP A 211 38.70 -27.04 17.78
CA ASP A 211 39.01 -27.04 19.22
C ASP A 211 40.11 -26.04 19.69
N SER A 212 40.38 -24.96 18.95
CA SER A 212 41.40 -23.97 19.29
C SER A 212 40.79 -22.64 19.72
N GLY A 213 40.51 -22.55 21.02
CA GLY A 213 39.93 -21.35 21.64
C GLY A 213 40.78 -20.09 21.45
N THR A 214 40.21 -19.11 20.76
CA THR A 214 40.20 -17.67 21.11
C THR A 214 39.26 -16.96 20.14
N TYR A 215 38.14 -16.42 20.64
CA TYR A 215 37.20 -15.62 19.84
C TYR A 215 37.53 -14.13 20.00
N ASN A 216 38.01 -13.49 18.91
CA ASN A 216 38.01 -12.03 18.79
C ASN A 216 36.70 -11.60 18.12
N SER A 217 35.84 -10.87 18.83
CA SER A 217 34.55 -10.38 18.30
C SER A 217 34.70 -9.12 17.42
N GLY A 218 35.62 -9.16 16.45
CA GLY A 218 35.87 -8.03 15.55
C GLY A 218 36.29 -8.41 14.15
N ASP A 219 36.40 -9.70 13.85
CA ASP A 219 36.88 -10.16 12.56
C ASP A 219 35.72 -10.52 11.64
N VAL A 220 35.62 -9.76 10.56
CA VAL A 220 34.69 -10.01 9.47
C VAL A 220 34.98 -11.39 8.86
N LYS A 221 34.04 -12.34 8.99
CA LYS A 221 34.19 -13.67 8.37
C LYS A 221 33.71 -13.61 6.92
N VAL A 222 34.67 -13.55 6.00
CA VAL A 222 34.43 -13.72 4.56
C VAL A 222 34.29 -15.21 4.27
N TYR A 223 33.19 -15.61 3.62
CA TYR A 223 32.92 -17.01 3.29
C TYR A 223 33.83 -17.58 2.20
N TYR A 224 34.16 -18.85 2.38
CA TYR A 224 35.03 -19.66 1.55
C TYR A 224 34.25 -20.28 0.38
N GLY A 225 34.83 -20.25 -0.82
CA GLY A 225 34.46 -21.19 -1.89
C GLY A 225 35.16 -22.53 -1.68
N ASP A 226 34.51 -23.63 -2.10
CA ASP A 226 34.97 -25.03 -1.95
C ASP A 226 36.36 -25.34 -2.56
N ASP A 227 36.99 -24.42 -3.29
CA ASP A 227 38.25 -24.63 -4.00
C ASP A 227 39.48 -24.05 -3.28
N GLY A 228 39.32 -23.41 -2.13
CA GLY A 228 40.43 -22.79 -1.38
C GLY A 228 41.18 -21.71 -2.17
N SER A 229 40.58 -21.21 -3.25
CA SER A 229 41.14 -20.18 -4.11
C SER A 229 40.68 -18.79 -3.64
N TRP A 230 41.65 -17.92 -3.34
CA TRP A 230 41.41 -16.52 -2.98
C TRP A 230 41.02 -15.69 -4.21
N ASP A 231 39.83 -15.91 -4.74
CA ASP A 231 39.20 -14.88 -5.57
C ASP A 231 38.30 -14.05 -4.66
N THR A 232 38.91 -13.12 -3.92
CA THR A 232 38.15 -11.92 -3.52
C THR A 232 37.55 -11.38 -4.80
N PRO A 233 36.21 -11.21 -4.91
CA PRO A 233 35.64 -10.56 -6.07
C PRO A 233 36.41 -9.26 -6.23
N THR A 234 37.18 -9.12 -7.30
CA THR A 234 37.95 -7.92 -7.59
C THR A 234 36.95 -6.78 -7.71
N GLY A 235 36.68 -6.08 -6.61
CA GLY A 235 35.59 -5.10 -6.49
C GLY A 235 34.71 -5.20 -5.23
N ALA A 236 34.84 -6.23 -4.39
CA ALA A 236 34.18 -6.27 -3.08
C ALA A 236 34.78 -5.18 -2.18
N LYS A 237 34.16 -4.00 -2.16
CA LYS A 237 34.47 -2.98 -1.16
C LYS A 237 34.08 -3.58 0.18
N SER A 238 35.01 -3.61 1.14
CA SER A 238 34.65 -3.72 2.55
C SER A 238 33.77 -2.50 2.84
N PHE A 239 32.46 -2.68 2.80
CA PHE A 239 31.53 -1.63 3.14
C PHE A 239 31.77 -1.32 4.60
N ASP A 240 32.31 -0.13 4.85
CA ASP A 240 32.48 0.40 6.19
C ASP A 240 31.10 0.37 6.84
N LEU A 241 31.03 -0.42 7.89
CA LEU A 241 29.85 -1.16 8.24
C LEU A 241 28.67 -0.21 8.52
N PHE A 242 27.47 -0.60 8.06
CA PHE A 242 26.21 0.18 8.03
C PHE A 242 25.63 0.52 9.41
N TYR A 243 26.47 0.57 10.42
CA TYR A 243 26.08 0.73 11.81
C TYR A 243 25.49 2.12 12.03
N ARG A 244 24.31 2.15 12.67
CA ARG A 244 23.72 3.40 13.18
C ARG A 244 23.49 4.46 12.11
N ARG A 245 23.06 4.05 10.92
CA ARG A 245 22.68 4.97 9.85
C ARG A 245 21.24 4.71 9.41
N LEU A 246 20.60 5.79 8.97
CA LEU A 246 19.32 5.71 8.28
C LEU A 246 19.58 5.39 6.81
N PRO A 247 18.65 4.72 6.14
CA PRO A 247 18.65 4.73 4.68
C PRO A 247 18.55 6.18 4.19
N GLU A 248 19.13 6.49 3.04
CA GLU A 248 19.03 7.83 2.45
C GLU A 248 17.61 8.08 1.92
N VAL A 249 17.02 7.05 1.31
CA VAL A 249 15.67 7.09 0.74
C VAL A 249 14.94 5.80 1.08
N VAL A 250 13.65 5.90 1.38
CA VAL A 250 12.74 4.75 1.49
C VAL A 250 11.71 4.83 0.37
N GLU A 251 11.61 3.76 -0.40
CA GLU A 251 10.52 3.52 -1.35
C GLU A 251 9.40 2.80 -0.61
N VAL A 252 8.24 3.44 -0.53
CA VAL A 252 7.03 2.84 0.03
C VAL A 252 6.07 2.57 -1.12
N THR A 253 5.70 1.31 -1.30
CA THR A 253 4.69 0.88 -2.27
C THR A 253 3.49 0.34 -1.52
N ILE A 254 2.31 0.87 -1.83
CA ILE A 254 1.02 0.42 -1.28
C ILE A 254 0.19 -0.10 -2.45
N GLU A 255 -0.25 -1.36 -2.35
CA GLU A 255 -1.25 -1.92 -3.24
C GLU A 255 -2.62 -1.90 -2.56
N VAL A 256 -3.62 -1.41 -3.29
CA VAL A 256 -4.97 -1.23 -2.76
C VAL A 256 -5.97 -2.11 -3.50
N ILE A 257 -6.77 -2.84 -2.73
CA ILE A 257 -8.04 -3.42 -3.15
C ILE A 257 -9.16 -2.63 -2.47
N ASP A 258 -10.24 -2.38 -3.19
CA ASP A 258 -11.45 -1.82 -2.58
C ASP A 258 -11.91 -2.66 -1.35
N SER A 259 -12.20 -1.98 -0.24
CA SER A 259 -12.68 -2.58 1.01
C SER A 259 -13.95 -3.40 0.83
N ASP A 260 -14.78 -3.05 -0.14
CA ASP A 260 -16.06 -3.73 -0.43
C ASP A 260 -15.88 -4.93 -1.39
N GLY A 261 -14.64 -5.18 -1.85
CA GLY A 261 -14.32 -6.25 -2.78
C GLY A 261 -14.98 -6.09 -4.15
N VAL A 262 -15.48 -4.89 -4.49
CA VAL A 262 -16.06 -4.61 -5.81
C VAL A 262 -14.96 -4.73 -6.87
N LEU A 263 -13.77 -4.20 -6.58
CA LEU A 263 -12.61 -4.30 -7.49
C LEU A 263 -12.07 -5.74 -7.61
N ALA A 264 -12.21 -6.57 -6.56
CA ALA A 264 -11.73 -7.95 -6.58
C ALA A 264 -12.52 -8.86 -7.55
N LYS A 265 -13.77 -8.51 -7.87
CA LYS A 265 -14.65 -9.33 -8.73
C LYS A 265 -14.34 -9.21 -10.22
N GLU A 266 -13.69 -8.13 -10.66
CA GLU A 266 -13.56 -7.81 -12.08
C GLU A 266 -12.16 -8.04 -12.67
N GLN A 267 -11.28 -8.82 -12.01
CA GLN A 267 -9.88 -8.99 -12.45
C GLN A 267 -9.15 -7.65 -12.70
N TYR A 268 -9.52 -6.59 -11.96
CA TYR A 268 -8.80 -5.34 -12.06
C TYR A 268 -7.42 -5.49 -11.45
N ASN A 269 -6.42 -4.98 -12.15
CA ASN A 269 -5.08 -4.82 -11.60
C ASN A 269 -5.18 -3.98 -10.32
N PRO A 270 -4.55 -4.41 -9.21
CA PRO A 270 -4.52 -3.63 -7.98
C PRO A 270 -3.93 -2.25 -8.27
N ILE A 271 -4.43 -1.25 -7.54
CA ILE A 271 -3.92 0.11 -7.70
C ILE A 271 -2.66 0.22 -6.87
N GLN A 272 -1.52 0.35 -7.54
CA GLN A 272 -0.23 0.57 -6.90
C GLN A 272 0.04 2.07 -6.78
N ILE A 273 0.36 2.52 -5.56
CA ILE A 273 0.85 3.87 -5.30
C ILE A 273 2.25 3.74 -4.70
N ARG A 274 3.23 4.38 -5.34
CA ARG A 274 4.64 4.35 -4.94
C ARG A 274 5.12 5.76 -4.61
N ARG A 275 5.90 5.90 -3.54
CA ARG A 275 6.54 7.15 -3.17
C ARG A 275 7.96 6.91 -2.65
N LEU A 276 8.87 7.76 -3.10
CA LEU A 276 10.23 7.86 -2.62
C LEU A 276 10.28 8.95 -1.55
N ILE A 277 10.81 8.62 -0.37
CA ILE A 277 10.83 9.49 0.80
C ILE A 277 12.28 9.62 1.24
N GLU A 278 12.82 10.83 1.13
CA GLU A 278 14.17 11.14 1.63
C GLU A 278 14.14 11.28 3.16
N LEU A 279 15.08 10.64 3.85
CA LEU A 279 15.19 10.71 5.30
C LEU A 279 16.08 11.88 5.74
N PRO A 280 15.89 12.40 6.95
CA PRO A 280 16.78 13.41 7.52
C PRO A 280 18.22 12.86 7.64
N LYS A 281 19.19 13.73 7.36
CA LYS A 281 20.63 13.45 7.41
C LYS A 281 21.22 13.70 8.79
#